data_AF-A0A6A6D056-F1
#
_entry.id   AF-A0A6A6D056-F1
#
_cell.length_a   1.000
_cell.length_b   1.000
_cell.length_c   1.000
_cell.angle_alpha   90.00
_cell.angle_beta   90.00
_cell.angle_gamma   90.00
#
_symmetry.space_group_name_H-M   'P 1'
#
loop_
_entity.id
_entity.type
_entity.pdbx_description
1 polymer ?
#
loop_
_entity_poly.entity_id
_entity_poly.type
_entity_poly.pdbx_seq_one_letter_code
_entity_poly.pdbx_strand_id
1 'polypeptide(L)'
;MAVFRYLNDPTVVTNIDVVAADVRNELRDWERLTPGVRGIVAHWDENYPAYFEQVSLFARNWVTDRLNEIRRAWQPANAPARDSVLAEVGRLEDLINDMRYAFEDRD
;
A
#
# COMPACT_ATOMS: atom_id res chain seq x y z
N MET A 1 -2.16 6.88 -6.92
CA MET A 1 -0.90 7.64 -6.72
C MET A 1 -0.94 8.62 -5.57
N ALA A 2 -1.80 9.64 -5.59
CA ALA A 2 -1.80 10.70 -4.57
C ALA A 2 -1.90 10.17 -3.12
N VAL A 3 -2.66 9.09 -2.91
CA VAL A 3 -2.76 8.43 -1.60
C VAL A 3 -1.42 7.85 -1.13
N PHE A 4 -0.71 7.05 -1.94
CA PHE A 4 0.61 6.52 -1.55
C PHE A 4 1.67 7.61 -1.42
N ARG A 5 1.61 8.67 -2.24
CA ARG A 5 2.47 9.86 -2.05
C ARG A 5 2.22 10.56 -0.71
N TYR A 6 0.95 10.70 -0.32
CA TYR A 6 0.58 11.25 0.99
C TYR A 6 0.99 10.32 2.14
N LEU A 7 0.75 9.01 2.00
CA LEU A 7 1.12 8.02 3.01
C LEU A 7 2.63 7.91 3.20
N ASN A 8 3.42 8.21 2.17
CA ASN A 8 4.88 8.28 2.21
C ASN A 8 5.41 9.68 2.53
N ASP A 9 4.56 10.68 2.79
CA ASP A 9 5.02 11.98 3.28
C ASP A 9 5.72 11.79 4.64
N PRO A 10 6.93 12.35 4.86
CA PRO A 10 7.69 12.11 6.09
C PRO A 10 6.91 12.41 7.37
N THR A 11 6.04 13.42 7.35
CA THR A 11 5.20 13.80 8.50
C THR A 11 4.14 12.73 8.78
N VAL A 12 3.53 12.21 7.71
CA VAL A 12 2.50 11.16 7.79
C VAL A 12 3.11 9.85 8.24
N VAL A 13 4.25 9.45 7.66
CA VAL A 13 5.02 8.26 8.06
C VAL A 13 5.37 8.33 9.55
N THR A 14 5.91 9.47 10.01
CA THR A 14 6.25 9.67 11.42
C THR A 14 5.04 9.48 12.33
N ASN A 15 3.88 10.03 11.95
CA ASN A 15 2.65 9.88 12.74
C ASN A 15 2.17 8.41 12.77
N ILE A 16 2.24 7.71 11.64
CA ILE A 16 1.90 6.29 11.56
C ILE A 16 2.82 5.46 12.46
N ASP A 17 4.13 5.71 12.40
CA ASP A 17 5.14 5.02 13.21
C ASP A 17 4.93 5.26 14.71
N VAL A 18 4.62 6.51 15.11
CA VAL A 18 4.31 6.85 16.51
C VAL A 18 3.08 6.11 17.00
N VAL A 19 1.98 6.14 16.24
CA VAL A 19 0.74 5.44 16.63
C VAL A 19 0.96 3.94 16.70
N ALA A 20 1.70 3.36 15.75
CA ALA A 20 2.02 1.93 15.76
C ALA A 20 2.88 1.55 16.97
N ALA A 21 3.84 2.39 17.34
CA ALA A 21 4.68 2.20 18.52
C ALA A 21 3.87 2.30 19.81
N ASP A 22 2.92 3.23 19.90
CA ASP A 22 2.04 3.39 21.06
C ASP A 22 1.15 2.17 21.27
N VAL A 23 0.50 1.68 20.20
CA VAL A 23 -0.30 0.43 20.26
C VAL A 23 0.56 -0.74 20.71
N ARG A 24 1.76 -0.88 20.13
CA ARG A 24 2.71 -1.93 20.51
C ARG A 24 3.10 -1.85 21.99
N ASN A 25 3.32 -0.64 22.52
CA ASN A 25 3.65 -0.42 23.92
C ASN A 25 2.49 -0.79 24.85
N GLU A 26 1.25 -0.43 24.49
CA GLU A 26 0.06 -0.81 25.25
C GLU A 26 -0.12 -2.34 25.29
N LEU A 27 0.07 -3.02 24.15
CA LEU A 27 0.03 -4.48 24.06
C LEU A 27 1.08 -5.14 24.98
N ARG A 28 2.29 -4.58 25.02
CA ARG A 28 3.35 -5.04 25.92
C ARG A 28 2.98 -4.85 27.39
N ASP A 29 2.35 -3.73 27.74
CA ASP A 29 1.88 -3.49 29.09
C ASP A 29 0.76 -4.45 29.49
N TRP A 30 -0.14 -4.78 28.56
CA TRP A 30 -1.19 -5.77 28.79
C TRP A 30 -0.63 -7.18 29.06
N GLU A 31 0.34 -7.64 28.28
CA GLU A 31 1.03 -8.92 28.54
C GLU A 31 1.71 -8.93 29.91
N ARG A 32 2.34 -7.82 30.29
CA ARG A 32 3.02 -7.70 31.58
C ARG A 32 2.04 -7.73 32.76
N LEU A 33 0.87 -7.10 32.62
CA LEU A 33 -0.07 -6.88 33.72
C LEU A 33 -1.15 -7.97 33.83
N THR A 34 -1.38 -8.78 32.80
CA THR A 34 -2.45 -9.78 32.77
C THR A 34 -1.90 -11.20 32.82
N PRO A 35 -2.06 -11.91 33.94
CA PRO A 35 -1.62 -13.30 34.05
C PRO A 35 -2.27 -14.18 32.97
N GLY A 36 -1.43 -14.87 32.20
CA GLY A 36 -1.87 -15.80 31.15
C GLY A 36 -1.96 -15.20 29.74
N VAL A 37 -1.86 -13.88 29.57
CA VAL A 37 -1.78 -13.24 28.25
C VAL A 37 -0.33 -13.22 27.79
N ARG A 38 -0.03 -13.90 26.68
CA ARG A 38 1.29 -13.95 26.04
C ARG A 38 1.15 -14.08 24.52
N GLY A 39 2.08 -13.49 23.77
CA GLY A 39 2.19 -13.60 22.31
C GLY A 39 1.45 -12.52 21.52
N ILE A 40 0.72 -11.60 22.16
CA ILE A 40 -0.04 -10.56 21.45
C ILE A 40 0.88 -9.52 20.81
N VAL A 41 2.04 -9.21 21.44
CA VAL A 41 3.05 -8.32 20.84
C VAL A 41 3.69 -8.99 19.62
N ALA A 42 3.98 -10.29 19.69
CA ALA A 42 4.51 -11.03 18.56
C ALA A 42 3.52 -11.06 17.39
N HIS A 43 2.24 -11.31 17.66
CA HIS A 43 1.19 -11.23 16.65
C HIS A 43 1.08 -9.83 16.03
N TRP A 44 1.21 -8.77 16.82
CA TRP A 44 1.24 -7.41 16.28
C TRP A 44 2.43 -7.19 15.33
N ASP A 45 3.63 -7.54 15.78
CA ASP A 45 4.88 -7.36 15.01
C ASP A 45 4.86 -8.18 13.70
N GLU A 46 4.23 -9.36 13.70
CA GLU A 46 4.07 -10.20 12.50
C GLU A 46 3.00 -9.67 11.53
N ASN A 47 1.86 -9.19 12.04
CA ASN A 47 0.70 -8.90 11.18
C ASN A 47 0.64 -7.44 10.72
N TYR A 48 1.17 -6.50 11.51
CA TYR A 48 1.04 -5.07 11.19
C TYR A 48 1.73 -4.70 9.86
N PRO A 49 3.01 -5.04 9.62
CA PRO A 49 3.65 -4.77 8.33
C PRO A 49 3.00 -5.55 7.17
N ALA A 50 2.73 -6.84 7.41
CA ALA A 50 2.15 -7.74 6.41
C ALA A 50 0.77 -7.28 5.92
N TYR A 51 -0.04 -6.68 6.78
CA TYR A 51 -1.33 -6.11 6.38
C TYR A 51 -1.16 -4.99 5.36
N PHE A 52 -0.21 -4.07 5.59
CA PHE A 52 0.01 -2.94 4.69
C PHE A 52 0.65 -3.36 3.37
N GLU A 53 1.55 -4.35 3.37
CA GLU A 53 2.04 -5.00 2.14
C GLU A 53 0.91 -5.60 1.31
N GLN A 54 -0.05 -6.29 1.94
CA GLN A 54 -1.21 -6.84 1.24
C GLN A 54 -2.08 -5.73 0.63
N VAL A 55 -2.25 -4.60 1.33
CA VAL A 55 -2.99 -3.44 0.81
C VAL A 55 -2.29 -2.85 -0.41
N SER A 56 -0.96 -2.69 -0.38
CA SER A 56 -0.21 -2.17 -1.53
C SER A 56 -0.24 -3.11 -2.73
N LEU A 57 -0.09 -4.41 -2.49
CA LEU A 57 -0.18 -5.46 -3.51
C LEU A 57 -1.58 -5.49 -4.15
N PHE A 58 -2.64 -5.47 -3.34
CA PHE A 58 -4.01 -5.41 -3.84
C PHE A 58 -4.23 -4.18 -4.72
N ALA A 59 -3.80 -3.01 -4.25
CA ALA A 59 -3.98 -1.76 -4.98
C ALA A 59 -3.24 -1.77 -6.33
N ARG A 60 -2.01 -2.30 -6.36
CA ARG A 60 -1.22 -2.48 -7.60
C ARG A 60 -1.92 -3.41 -8.58
N ASN A 61 -2.36 -4.58 -8.11
CA ASN A 61 -3.06 -5.56 -8.95
C ASN A 61 -4.37 -4.97 -9.51
N TRP A 62 -5.18 -4.35 -8.66
CA TRP A 62 -6.46 -3.77 -9.06
C TRP A 62 -6.30 -2.67 -10.13
N VAL A 63 -5.32 -1.77 -9.96
CA VAL A 63 -5.05 -0.73 -10.97
C VAL A 63 -4.51 -1.36 -12.26
N THR A 64 -3.62 -2.34 -12.16
CA THR A 64 -3.05 -3.06 -13.32
C THR A 64 -4.17 -3.71 -14.14
N ASP A 65 -5.09 -4.43 -13.49
CA ASP A 65 -6.21 -5.07 -14.16
C ASP A 65 -7.10 -4.06 -14.88
N ARG A 66 -7.40 -2.93 -14.21
CA ARG A 66 -8.21 -1.87 -14.80
C ARG A 66 -7.56 -1.21 -16.01
N LEU A 67 -6.24 -0.98 -15.97
CA LEU A 67 -5.50 -0.45 -17.11
C LEU A 67 -5.42 -1.44 -18.27
N ASN A 68 -5.30 -2.74 -17.98
CA ASN A 68 -5.38 -3.79 -18.98
C ASN A 68 -6.75 -3.85 -19.67
N GLU A 69 -7.85 -3.67 -18.93
CA GLU A 69 -9.19 -3.55 -19.50
C GLU A 69 -9.30 -2.34 -20.45
N ILE A 70 -8.81 -1.18 -20.02
CA ILE A 70 -8.80 0.04 -20.84
C ILE A 70 -7.98 -0.20 -22.10
N ARG A 71 -6.77 -0.76 -21.97
CA ARG A 71 -5.92 -1.10 -23.10
C ARG A 71 -6.64 -2.01 -24.08
N ARG A 72 -7.26 -3.11 -23.62
CA ARG A 72 -8.01 -4.04 -24.48
C ARG A 72 -9.15 -3.36 -25.23
N ALA A 73 -9.84 -2.41 -24.59
CA ALA A 73 -10.93 -1.65 -25.23
C ALA A 73 -10.41 -0.66 -26.29
N TRP A 74 -9.29 0.01 -26.04
CA TRP A 74 -8.78 1.08 -26.90
C TRP A 74 -7.79 0.62 -27.96
N GLN A 75 -7.06 -0.49 -27.76
CA GLN A 75 -6.10 -1.01 -28.73
C GLN A 75 -6.69 -1.19 -30.13
N PRO A 76 -7.89 -1.79 -30.31
CA PRO A 76 -8.52 -1.95 -31.62
C PRO A 76 -9.41 -0.76 -32.04
N ALA A 77 -9.61 0.24 -31.18
CA ALA A 77 -10.57 1.32 -31.43
C ALA A 77 -10.07 2.25 -32.53
N ASN A 78 -10.91 2.53 -33.53
CA ASN A 78 -10.64 3.57 -34.52
C ASN A 78 -11.22 4.91 -34.05
N ALA A 79 -10.57 5.52 -33.05
CA ALA A 79 -11.01 6.76 -32.42
C ALA A 79 -9.87 7.78 -32.41
N PRO A 80 -10.13 9.08 -32.67
CA PRO A 80 -9.09 10.12 -32.63
C PRO A 80 -8.32 10.21 -31.31
N ALA A 81 -8.97 9.84 -30.19
CA ALA A 81 -8.36 9.86 -28.86
C ALA A 81 -7.52 8.62 -28.53
N ARG A 82 -7.53 7.59 -29.39
CA ARG A 82 -6.90 6.27 -29.11
C ARG A 82 -5.47 6.41 -28.60
N ASP A 83 -4.63 7.09 -29.36
CA ASP A 83 -3.20 7.15 -29.06
C ASP A 83 -2.94 7.97 -27.79
N SER A 84 -3.74 9.02 -27.54
CA SER A 84 -3.68 9.79 -26.29
C SER A 84 -4.09 8.95 -25.08
N VAL A 85 -5.11 8.10 -25.20
CA VAL A 85 -5.56 7.22 -24.12
C VAL A 85 -4.52 6.14 -23.84
N LEU A 86 -3.98 5.50 -24.87
CA LEU A 86 -2.95 4.47 -24.71
C LEU A 86 -1.65 5.04 -24.13
N ALA A 87 -1.28 6.27 -24.49
CA ALA A 87 -0.14 6.98 -23.89
C ALA A 87 -0.39 7.27 -22.40
N GLU A 88 -1.60 7.66 -22.01
CA GLU A 88 -1.95 7.85 -20.60
C GLU A 88 -1.93 6.54 -19.81
N VAL A 89 -2.45 5.47 -20.39
CA VAL A 89 -2.38 4.12 -19.77
C VAL A 89 -0.92 3.74 -19.50
N GLY A 90 -0.01 3.95 -20.46
CA GLY A 90 1.42 3.68 -20.25
C GLY A 90 2.02 4.53 -19.11
N ARG A 91 1.71 5.83 -19.06
CA ARG A 91 2.17 6.69 -17.96
C ARG A 91 1.64 6.25 -16.59
N LEU A 92 0.39 5.77 -16.53
CA LEU A 92 -0.19 5.27 -15.29
C LEU A 92 0.43 3.94 -14.84
N GLU A 93 0.86 3.09 -15.78
CA GLU A 93 1.57 1.85 -15.46
C GLU A 93 2.93 2.09 -14.82
N ASP A 94 3.70 3.06 -15.33
CA ASP A 94 4.99 3.44 -14.75
C ASP A 94 4.83 3.85 -13.28
N LEU A 95 3.69 4.46 -12.96
CA LEU A 95 3.36 4.91 -11.62
C LEU A 95 2.88 3.79 -10.70
N ILE A 96 2.43 2.63 -11.19
CA ILE A 96 1.93 1.55 -10.31
C ILE A 96 3.01 1.08 -9.33
N ASN A 97 4.27 1.05 -9.76
CA ASN A 97 5.38 0.64 -8.90
C ASN A 97 5.56 1.55 -7.67
N ASP A 98 5.14 2.81 -7.77
CA ASP A 98 5.17 3.77 -6.66
C ASP A 98 3.98 3.60 -5.69
N MET A 99 3.05 2.66 -5.94
CA MET A 99 1.92 2.34 -5.05
C MET A 99 2.33 1.38 -3.94
N ARG A 100 3.37 1.75 -3.20
CA ARG A 100 3.96 0.98 -2.10
C ARG A 100 4.25 1.89 -0.91
N TYR A 101 4.24 1.32 0.29
CA TYR A 101 4.67 2.02 1.49
C TYR A 101 6.20 2.11 1.52
N ALA A 102 6.74 3.18 2.11
CA ALA A 102 8.19 3.42 2.16
C ALA A 102 8.98 2.32 2.91
N PHE A 103 8.33 1.58 3.82
CA PHE A 103 8.99 0.49 4.53
C PHE A 103 9.19 -0.77 3.65
N GLU A 104 8.43 -0.93 2.57
CA GLU A 104 8.55 -2.05 1.62
C GLU A 104 9.84 -1.96 0.78
N ASP A 105 10.53 -0.83 0.78
CA ASP A 105 11.79 -0.61 0.04
C ASP A 105 13.04 -1.02 0.82
N ARG A 106 12.85 -1.54 2.04
CA ARG A 106 13.94 -1.94 2.95
C ARG A 106 14.17 -3.45 2.86
N ASP A 107 14.55 -3.93 1.67
CA ASP A 107 15.14 -5.27 1.45
C ASP A 107 16.56 -5.15 0.88
#